data_AF-A0A8J1TMQ6-F1
#
_entry.id   AF-A0A8J1TMQ6-F1
#
_cell.length_a   1.000
_cell.length_b   1.000
_cell.length_c   1.000
_cell.angle_alpha   90.00
_cell.angle_beta   90.00
_cell.angle_gamma   90.00
#
_symmetry.space_group_name_H-M   'P 1'
#
loop_
_entity.id
_entity.type
_entity.pdbx_description
1 polymer ?
#
loop_
_entity_poly.entity_id
_entity_poly.type
_entity_poly.pdbx_seq_one_letter_code
_entity_poly.pdbx_strand_id
1 'polypeptide(L)'
;MRTRIRDTAKMVAEAILADPRNDINIGLIAYSKDVHHIIYLNNTFSQNELVDAIENSPITGTACRTQTNEALDDANNFFFKTRDPNDPKAQILYLFTDGFTYKRVLIPDTVAKAKVLKDAGVILNVIQVPHKRGKTDTDEFQTLPSPDRHFKIDSDMVAVDLYEKMSLDAPCEPFYGEY
;
A
#
# COMPACT_ATOMS: atom_id res chain seq x y z
N MET A 1 -2.89 19.56 0.57
CA MET A 1 -3.04 18.50 1.59
C MET A 1 -3.47 17.20 0.91
N ARG A 2 -4.51 17.27 0.07
CA ARG A 2 -5.13 16.16 -0.68
C ARG A 2 -4.37 15.64 -1.92
N THR A 3 -3.31 16.32 -2.35
CA THR A 3 -2.54 15.94 -3.55
C THR A 3 -1.37 15.02 -3.24
N ARG A 4 -0.64 15.23 -2.13
CA ARG A 4 0.63 14.50 -1.89
C ARG A 4 0.52 12.98 -1.81
N ILE A 5 -0.49 12.42 -1.13
CA ILE A 5 -0.66 10.96 -1.08
C ILE A 5 -0.94 10.40 -2.48
N ARG A 6 -1.75 11.09 -3.29
CA ARG A 6 -2.01 10.69 -4.68
C ARG A 6 -0.77 10.82 -5.54
N ASP A 7 -0.06 11.94 -5.42
CA ASP A 7 1.19 12.19 -6.15
C ASP A 7 2.20 11.08 -5.84
N THR A 8 2.39 10.72 -4.57
CA THR A 8 3.25 9.60 -4.15
C THR A 8 2.72 8.25 -4.66
N ALA A 9 1.42 7.97 -4.56
CA ALA A 9 0.85 6.72 -5.05
C ALA A 9 1.02 6.57 -6.56
N LYS A 10 0.88 7.65 -7.33
CA LYS A 10 1.17 7.69 -8.77
C LYS A 10 2.64 7.40 -9.05
N MET A 11 3.55 8.06 -8.35
CA MET A 11 4.99 7.81 -8.51
C MET A 11 5.35 6.33 -8.29
N VAL A 12 4.76 5.70 -7.26
CA VAL A 12 4.95 4.26 -7.01
C VAL A 12 4.33 3.41 -8.12
N ALA A 13 3.10 3.72 -8.53
CA ALA A 13 2.40 3.02 -9.59
C ALA A 13 3.16 3.05 -10.92
N GLU A 14 3.68 4.22 -11.30
CA GLU A 14 4.49 4.42 -12.49
C GLU A 14 5.78 3.59 -12.43
N ALA A 15 6.45 3.56 -11.28
CA ALA A 15 7.69 2.80 -11.15
C ALA A 15 7.48 1.28 -11.19
N ILE A 16 6.40 0.78 -10.57
CA ILE A 16 6.05 -0.65 -10.59
C ILE A 16 5.72 -1.11 -12.03
N LEU A 17 5.00 -0.27 -12.78
CA LEU A 17 4.58 -0.57 -14.15
C LEU A 17 5.62 -0.22 -15.22
N ALA A 18 6.72 0.44 -14.85
CA ALA A 18 7.79 0.80 -15.79
C ALA A 18 8.57 -0.41 -16.30
N ASP A 19 8.60 -1.54 -15.57
CA ASP A 19 9.20 -2.78 -16.07
C ASP A 19 8.17 -3.59 -16.86
N PRO A 20 8.26 -3.65 -18.20
CA PRO A 20 7.30 -4.35 -19.05
C PRO A 20 7.34 -5.87 -18.89
N ARG A 21 8.28 -6.43 -18.12
CA ARG A 21 8.36 -7.87 -17.79
C ARG A 21 7.47 -8.25 -16.61
N ASN A 22 6.92 -7.27 -15.89
CA ASN A 22 6.08 -7.49 -14.72
C ASN A 22 4.67 -7.94 -15.16
N ASP A 23 4.37 -9.23 -15.03
CA ASP A 23 2.99 -9.72 -15.10
C ASP A 23 2.28 -9.52 -13.76
N ILE A 24 1.74 -8.32 -13.57
CA ILE A 24 1.15 -7.90 -12.30
C ILE A 24 -0.35 -7.66 -12.39
N ASN A 25 -1.05 -8.10 -11.34
CA ASN A 25 -2.43 -7.77 -11.08
C ASN A 25 -2.45 -6.68 -10.01
N ILE A 26 -3.22 -5.61 -10.23
CA ILE A 26 -3.24 -4.46 -9.33
C ILE A 26 -4.65 -4.30 -8.76
N GLY A 27 -4.72 -4.14 -7.43
CA GLY A 27 -5.91 -3.70 -6.71
C GLY A 27 -5.68 -2.30 -6.14
N LEU A 28 -6.74 -1.49 -6.07
CA LEU A 28 -6.69 -0.15 -5.46
C LEU A 28 -7.87 0.05 -4.53
N ILE A 29 -7.56 0.37 -3.27
CA ILE A 29 -8.52 0.77 -2.25
C ILE A 29 -8.19 2.19 -1.80
N ALA A 30 -9.21 3.05 -1.71
CA ALA A 30 -9.13 4.34 -1.04
C ALA A 30 -9.85 4.25 0.32
N TYR A 31 -9.25 4.78 1.38
CA TYR A 31 -9.81 4.66 2.73
C TYR A 31 -9.74 5.96 3.52
N SER A 32 -10.69 6.10 4.43
CA SER A 32 -10.71 7.13 5.49
C SER A 32 -11.51 6.57 6.66
N LYS A 33 -12.77 7.00 6.82
CA LYS A 33 -13.75 6.38 7.71
C LYS A 33 -14.33 5.12 7.06
N ASP A 34 -14.58 5.18 5.77
CA ASP A 34 -15.13 4.09 5.00
C ASP A 34 -14.09 3.63 3.96
N VAL A 35 -14.14 2.35 3.60
CA VAL A 35 -13.26 1.71 2.62
C VAL A 35 -13.96 1.68 1.27
N HIS A 36 -13.26 2.10 0.21
CA HIS A 36 -13.79 2.17 -1.14
C HIS A 36 -12.87 1.43 -2.12
N HIS A 37 -13.40 0.38 -2.73
CA HIS A 37 -12.74 -0.33 -3.82
C HIS A 37 -12.81 0.52 -5.09
N ILE A 38 -11.65 0.86 -5.63
CA ILE A 38 -11.53 1.60 -6.90
C ILE A 38 -11.23 0.60 -8.01
N ILE A 39 -10.33 -0.34 -7.74
CA ILE A 39 -9.89 -1.37 -8.67
C ILE A 39 -9.85 -2.73 -7.96
N TYR A 40 -10.37 -3.76 -8.62
CA TYR A 40 -10.26 -5.16 -8.19
C TYR A 40 -9.09 -5.87 -8.89
N LEU A 41 -8.48 -6.84 -8.19
CA LEU A 41 -7.29 -7.60 -8.62
C LEU A 41 -7.47 -8.47 -9.89
N ASN A 42 -8.67 -8.60 -10.43
CA ASN A 42 -8.96 -9.49 -11.55
C ASN A 42 -8.81 -8.81 -12.93
N ASN A 43 -8.43 -7.55 -12.96
CA ASN A 43 -8.30 -6.78 -14.19
C ASN A 43 -6.81 -6.43 -14.42
N THR A 44 -6.35 -6.63 -15.66
CA THR A 44 -5.06 -6.12 -16.13
C THR A 44 -5.22 -4.64 -16.46
N PHE A 45 -4.38 -3.78 -15.90
CA PHE A 45 -4.44 -2.34 -16.14
C PHE A 45 -3.17 -1.84 -16.82
N SER A 46 -3.35 -0.93 -17.77
CA SER A 46 -2.27 -0.07 -18.24
C SER A 46 -1.87 0.95 -17.17
N GLN A 47 -0.65 1.45 -17.28
CA GLN A 47 -0.14 2.55 -16.44
C GLN A 47 -1.08 3.75 -16.42
N ASN A 48 -1.62 4.14 -17.58
CA ASN A 48 -2.52 5.27 -17.69
C ASN A 48 -3.83 5.03 -16.92
N GLU A 49 -4.43 3.85 -17.04
CA GLU A 49 -5.67 3.52 -16.31
C GLU A 49 -5.49 3.55 -14.80
N LEU A 50 -4.34 3.06 -14.31
CA LEU A 50 -4.04 3.09 -12.88
C LEU A 50 -3.81 4.53 -12.38
N VAL A 51 -3.03 5.33 -13.12
CA VAL A 51 -2.78 6.74 -12.78
C VAL A 51 -4.09 7.53 -12.78
N ASP A 52 -4.96 7.29 -13.77
CA ASP A 52 -6.28 7.92 -13.87
C ASP A 52 -7.20 7.48 -12.74
N ALA A 53 -7.19 6.19 -12.36
CA ALA A 53 -7.96 5.69 -11.24
C ALA A 53 -7.51 6.30 -9.90
N ILE A 54 -6.20 6.48 -9.69
CA ILE A 54 -5.65 7.15 -8.51
C ILE A 54 -6.08 8.63 -8.49
N GLU A 55 -6.00 9.32 -9.62
CA GLU A 55 -6.39 10.73 -9.73
C GLU A 55 -7.88 10.94 -9.41
N ASN A 56 -8.72 10.08 -9.98
CA ASN A 56 -10.17 10.15 -9.86
C ASN A 56 -10.73 9.43 -8.62
N SER A 57 -9.88 8.77 -7.84
CA SER A 57 -10.30 8.11 -6.59
C SER A 57 -11.04 9.12 -5.69
N PRO A 58 -12.19 8.75 -5.10
CA PRO A 58 -12.92 9.66 -4.22
C PRO A 58 -12.02 10.07 -3.06
N ILE A 59 -12.07 11.35 -2.70
CA ILE A 59 -11.51 11.79 -1.42
C ILE A 59 -12.50 11.35 -0.37
N THR A 60 -12.23 10.21 0.22
CA THR A 60 -13.14 9.62 1.20
C THR A 60 -12.97 10.38 2.52
N GLY A 61 -14.10 10.69 3.18
CA GLY A 61 -14.13 11.13 4.58
C GLY A 61 -13.79 12.59 4.89
N THR A 62 -14.01 12.92 6.17
CA THR A 62 -13.53 14.17 6.81
C THR A 62 -12.13 13.92 7.36
N ALA A 63 -11.26 14.94 7.30
CA ALA A 63 -9.81 14.88 7.53
C ALA A 63 -9.33 14.33 8.89
N CYS A 64 -10.23 13.88 9.77
CA CYS A 64 -9.91 13.39 11.10
C CYS A 64 -10.28 11.93 11.33
N ARG A 65 -10.86 11.20 10.37
CA ARG A 65 -11.30 9.81 10.57
C ARG A 65 -10.55 8.87 9.64
N THR A 66 -9.34 8.48 10.01
CA THR A 66 -8.55 7.45 9.31
C THR A 66 -8.67 6.13 10.06
N GLN A 67 -9.21 5.10 9.43
CA GLN A 67 -9.41 3.75 9.99
C GLN A 67 -8.55 2.73 9.23
N THR A 68 -7.24 2.81 9.44
CA THR A 68 -6.23 1.93 8.82
C THR A 68 -6.51 0.45 9.11
N ASN A 69 -6.97 0.13 10.32
CA ASN A 69 -7.33 -1.22 10.72
C ASN A 69 -8.43 -1.84 9.84
N GLU A 70 -9.47 -1.07 9.49
CA GLU A 70 -10.56 -1.54 8.62
C GLU A 70 -10.06 -1.72 7.18
N ALA A 71 -9.24 -0.80 6.68
CA ALA A 71 -8.65 -0.91 5.34
C ALA A 71 -7.76 -2.16 5.20
N LEU A 72 -6.98 -2.50 6.22
CA LEU A 72 -6.15 -3.71 6.23
C LEU A 72 -6.99 -4.99 6.28
N ASP A 73 -8.05 -5.01 7.08
CA ASP A 73 -8.94 -6.17 7.15
C ASP A 73 -9.69 -6.39 5.84
N ASP A 74 -10.16 -5.30 5.23
CA ASP A 74 -10.83 -5.30 3.95
C ASP A 74 -9.92 -5.77 2.81
N ALA A 75 -8.70 -5.20 2.71
CA ALA A 75 -7.70 -5.65 1.75
C ALA A 75 -7.39 -7.15 1.92
N ASN A 76 -7.23 -7.64 3.16
CA ASN A 76 -7.02 -9.06 3.42
C ASN A 76 -8.18 -9.91 2.91
N ASN A 77 -9.42 -9.53 3.22
CA ASN A 77 -10.60 -10.31 2.86
C ASN A 77 -10.90 -10.31 1.35
N PHE A 78 -10.68 -9.18 0.67
CA PHE A 78 -11.06 -9.04 -0.74
C PHE A 78 -9.94 -9.40 -1.72
N PHE A 79 -8.68 -9.22 -1.33
CA PHE A 79 -7.55 -9.36 -2.25
C PHE A 79 -6.66 -10.56 -1.96
N PHE A 80 -6.35 -10.81 -0.69
CA PHE A 80 -5.32 -11.79 -0.33
C PHE A 80 -5.89 -13.15 0.05
N LYS A 81 -6.99 -13.20 0.82
CA LYS A 81 -7.66 -14.45 1.22
C LYS A 81 -8.39 -15.18 0.09
N THR A 82 -8.89 -14.43 -0.88
CA THR A 82 -9.68 -14.96 -2.01
C THR A 82 -8.81 -15.46 -3.16
N ARG A 83 -7.49 -15.28 -3.06
CA ARG A 83 -6.54 -15.71 -4.08
C ARG A 83 -6.38 -17.22 -4.09
N ASP A 84 -6.17 -17.76 -5.29
CA ASP A 84 -5.69 -19.13 -5.46
C ASP A 84 -4.35 -19.34 -4.72
N PRO A 85 -4.26 -20.29 -3.78
CA PRO A 85 -3.00 -20.63 -3.12
C PRO A 85 -1.90 -21.09 -4.07
N ASN A 86 -2.24 -21.56 -5.27
CA ASN A 86 -1.30 -22.04 -6.28
C ASN A 86 -0.78 -20.94 -7.22
N ASP A 87 -1.28 -19.71 -7.10
CA ASP A 87 -0.78 -18.59 -7.91
C ASP A 87 0.66 -18.25 -7.49
N PRO A 88 1.66 -18.39 -8.39
CA PRO A 88 3.06 -18.17 -8.05
C PRO A 88 3.42 -16.69 -7.86
N LYS A 89 2.52 -15.75 -8.13
CA LYS A 89 2.80 -14.32 -8.02
C LYS A 89 3.06 -13.92 -6.56
N ALA A 90 4.05 -13.06 -6.32
CA ALA A 90 4.26 -12.48 -5.00
C ALA A 90 3.08 -11.57 -4.62
N GLN A 91 2.64 -11.66 -3.36
CA GLN A 91 1.58 -10.80 -2.82
C GLN A 91 2.21 -9.58 -2.16
N ILE A 92 1.94 -8.38 -2.70
CA ILE A 92 2.54 -7.13 -2.22
C ILE A 92 1.42 -6.14 -1.87
N LEU A 93 1.50 -5.53 -0.69
CA LEU A 93 0.61 -4.46 -0.26
C LEU A 93 1.39 -3.17 -0.03
N TYR A 94 1.03 -2.11 -0.74
CA TYR A 94 1.53 -0.75 -0.52
C TYR A 94 0.52 0.05 0.30
N LEU A 95 0.85 0.29 1.57
CA LEU A 95 0.02 1.09 2.48
C LEU A 95 0.53 2.53 2.51
N PHE A 96 -0.20 3.45 1.89
CA PHE A 96 0.07 4.88 1.98
C PHE A 96 -0.70 5.49 3.16
N THR A 97 0.01 6.16 4.06
CA THR A 97 -0.59 6.81 5.25
C THR A 97 0.23 8.03 5.67
N ASP A 98 -0.40 9.00 6.32
CA ASP A 98 0.31 10.09 7.00
C ASP A 98 0.75 9.74 8.44
N GLY A 99 0.42 8.51 8.89
CA GLY A 99 0.73 7.97 10.21
C GLY A 99 -0.33 8.31 11.27
N PHE A 100 -1.40 9.01 10.90
CA PHE A 100 -2.46 9.39 11.82
C PHE A 100 -3.65 8.44 11.74
N THR A 101 -3.92 7.71 12.82
CA THR A 101 -5.20 7.00 13.02
C THR A 101 -6.19 7.89 13.78
N TYR A 102 -7.49 7.74 13.49
CA TYR A 102 -8.56 8.51 14.16
C TYR A 102 -8.48 8.41 15.69
N LYS A 103 -8.12 7.23 16.21
CA LYS A 103 -8.00 6.98 17.65
C LYS A 103 -6.83 6.07 17.93
N ARG A 104 -5.93 6.49 18.82
CA ARG A 104 -4.77 5.68 19.26
C ARG A 104 -5.13 4.32 19.84
N VAL A 105 -6.34 4.16 20.40
CA VAL A 105 -6.85 2.86 20.88
C VAL A 105 -6.98 1.81 19.77
N LEU A 106 -7.02 2.22 18.50
CA LEU A 106 -7.09 1.32 17.35
C LEU A 106 -5.71 0.83 16.90
N ILE A 107 -4.60 1.40 17.39
CA ILE A 107 -3.24 1.00 16.98
C ILE A 107 -3.00 -0.51 17.20
N PRO A 108 -3.35 -1.11 18.36
CA PRO A 108 -3.19 -2.56 18.54
C PRO A 108 -3.97 -3.38 17.51
N ASP A 109 -5.17 -2.94 17.13
CA ASP A 109 -5.98 -3.60 16.11
C ASP A 109 -5.35 -3.46 14.72
N THR A 110 -4.86 -2.26 14.35
CA THR A 110 -4.11 -2.06 13.10
C THR A 110 -2.91 -3.00 13.02
N VAL A 111 -2.12 -3.09 14.10
CA VAL A 111 -0.95 -3.97 14.17
C VAL A 111 -1.35 -5.44 14.03
N ALA A 112 -2.42 -5.87 14.71
CA ALA A 112 -2.93 -7.24 14.60
C ALA A 112 -3.36 -7.58 13.16
N LYS A 113 -4.08 -6.69 12.48
CA LYS A 113 -4.51 -6.89 11.09
C LYS A 113 -3.34 -6.92 10.11
N ALA A 114 -2.36 -6.03 10.30
CA ALA A 114 -1.12 -6.04 9.50
C ALA A 114 -0.31 -7.32 9.72
N LYS A 115 -0.27 -7.83 10.97
CA LYS A 115 0.41 -9.10 11.29
C LYS A 115 -0.25 -10.28 10.58
N VAL A 116 -1.58 -10.33 10.51
CA VAL A 116 -2.30 -11.38 9.76
C VAL A 116 -1.88 -11.41 8.29
N LEU A 117 -1.77 -10.25 7.63
CA LEU A 117 -1.30 -10.15 6.25
C LEU A 117 0.15 -10.65 6.11
N LYS A 118 1.03 -10.23 7.03
CA LYS A 118 2.43 -10.67 7.04
C LYS A 118 2.55 -12.18 7.24
N ASP A 119 1.83 -12.74 8.21
CA ASP A 119 1.84 -14.18 8.50
C ASP A 119 1.30 -14.99 7.31
N ALA A 120 0.44 -14.40 6.47
CA ALA A 120 -0.05 -14.99 5.23
C ALA A 120 0.94 -14.89 4.05
N GLY A 121 2.14 -14.32 4.25
CA GLY A 121 3.16 -14.18 3.21
C GLY A 121 3.04 -12.91 2.37
N VAL A 122 2.16 -11.97 2.75
CA VAL A 122 2.04 -10.67 2.05
C VAL A 122 3.21 -9.77 2.43
N ILE A 123 3.92 -9.27 1.40
CA ILE A 123 4.97 -8.27 1.55
C ILE A 123 4.31 -6.91 1.79
N LEU A 124 4.27 -6.49 3.06
CA LEU A 124 3.73 -5.20 3.47
C LEU A 124 4.79 -4.10 3.39
N ASN A 125 4.60 -3.15 2.48
CA ASN A 125 5.38 -1.93 2.36
C ASN A 125 4.57 -0.75 2.90
N VAL A 126 5.06 -0.10 3.96
CA VAL A 126 4.37 1.03 4.61
C VAL A 126 5.03 2.32 4.18
N ILE A 127 4.27 3.21 3.55
CA ILE A 127 4.77 4.45 2.96
C ILE A 127 4.19 5.63 3.74
N GLN A 128 5.04 6.28 4.52
CA GLN A 128 4.69 7.49 5.26
C GLN A 128 4.77 8.72 4.37
N VAL A 129 3.65 9.41 4.21
CA VAL A 129 3.54 10.67 3.48
C VAL A 129 3.35 11.82 4.47
N PRO A 130 4.36 12.69 4.67
CA PRO A 130 4.31 13.69 5.72
C PRO A 130 3.26 14.76 5.47
N HIS A 131 2.50 15.08 6.51
CA HIS A 131 1.56 16.19 6.48
C HIS A 131 2.31 17.52 6.33
N LYS A 132 1.88 18.41 5.42
CA LYS A 132 2.48 19.75 5.15
C LYS A 132 2.60 20.68 6.37
N ARG A 133 2.09 20.30 7.55
CA ARG A 133 2.10 21.11 8.79
C ARG A 133 3.11 20.60 9.82
N GLY A 134 3.99 19.66 9.46
CA GLY A 134 5.06 19.17 10.34
C GLY A 134 4.59 18.37 11.57
N LYS A 135 3.30 18.07 11.67
CA LYS A 135 2.76 17.15 12.67
C LYS A 135 2.44 15.82 11.99
N THR A 136 3.45 14.97 11.91
CA THR A 136 3.26 13.53 11.65
C THR A 136 3.16 12.86 13.01
N ASP A 137 1.98 12.38 13.37
CA ASP A 137 1.91 11.36 14.43
C ASP A 137 2.52 10.10 13.82
N THR A 138 3.56 9.56 14.44
CA THR A 138 4.29 8.39 13.91
C THR A 138 4.02 7.14 14.74
N ASP A 139 3.17 7.24 15.75
CA ASP A 139 2.95 6.17 16.71
C ASP A 139 2.37 4.93 16.01
N GLU A 140 1.39 5.09 15.11
CA GLU A 140 0.87 3.96 14.32
C GLU A 140 1.93 3.43 13.35
N PHE A 141 2.53 4.32 12.55
CA PHE A 141 3.52 3.97 11.53
C PHE A 141 4.66 3.10 12.10
N GLN A 142 5.26 3.52 13.22
CA GLN A 142 6.40 2.83 13.83
C GLN A 142 6.04 1.47 14.44
N THR A 143 4.76 1.23 14.74
CA THR A 143 4.30 -0.01 15.37
C THR A 143 3.90 -1.09 14.37
N LEU A 144 3.73 -0.73 13.10
CA LEU A 144 3.38 -1.69 12.05
C LEU A 144 4.51 -2.72 11.84
N PRO A 145 4.18 -3.97 11.50
CA PRO A 145 5.17 -5.01 11.28
C PRO A 145 6.05 -4.68 10.05
N SER A 146 7.20 -5.37 9.99
CA SER A 146 8.21 -5.18 8.92
C SER A 146 8.79 -3.76 8.89
N PRO A 147 9.44 -3.30 10.00
CA PRO A 147 10.02 -1.96 10.08
C PRO A 147 11.12 -1.70 9.05
N ASP A 148 11.72 -2.77 8.49
CA ASP A 148 12.63 -2.75 7.36
C ASP A 148 11.97 -2.28 6.05
N ARG A 149 10.64 -2.42 5.94
CA ARG A 149 9.83 -2.01 4.77
C ARG A 149 8.98 -0.78 5.04
N HIS A 150 9.48 0.07 5.92
CA HIS A 150 8.87 1.35 6.26
C HIS A 150 9.62 2.45 5.52
N PHE A 151 8.95 3.08 4.57
CA PHE A 151 9.51 4.12 3.71
C PHE A 151 8.94 5.48 4.08
N LYS A 152 9.82 6.44 4.37
CA LYS A 152 9.42 7.83 4.58
C LYS A 152 9.66 8.61 3.30
N ILE A 153 8.61 9.28 2.82
CA ILE A 153 8.70 10.11 1.63
C ILE A 153 9.02 11.53 2.05
N ASP A 154 10.20 11.99 1.67
CA ASP A 154 10.60 13.38 1.81
C ASP A 154 10.27 14.17 0.53
N SER A 155 10.35 15.50 0.61
CA SER A 155 9.92 16.38 -0.49
C SER A 155 10.75 16.29 -1.76
N ASP A 156 11.95 15.72 -1.67
CA ASP A 156 12.96 15.58 -2.71
C ASP A 156 13.03 14.17 -3.32
N MET A 157 12.32 13.20 -2.75
CA MET A 157 12.34 11.81 -3.23
C MET A 157 11.66 11.70 -4.59
N VAL A 158 12.32 11.05 -5.55
CA VAL A 158 11.74 10.74 -6.87
C VAL A 158 11.32 9.27 -6.98
N ALA A 159 10.52 8.94 -8.00
CA ALA A 159 9.93 7.61 -8.17
C ALA A 159 10.99 6.48 -8.23
N VAL A 160 12.14 6.76 -8.87
CA VAL A 160 13.24 5.80 -9.01
C VAL A 160 13.88 5.47 -7.66
N ASP A 161 14.16 6.48 -6.82
CA ASP A 161 14.75 6.25 -5.49
C ASP A 161 13.86 5.38 -4.60
N LEU A 162 12.55 5.58 -4.73
CA LEU A 162 11.55 4.83 -3.98
C LEU A 162 11.43 3.40 -4.50
N TYR A 163 11.42 3.22 -5.82
CA TYR A 163 11.41 1.90 -6.44
C TYR A 163 12.66 1.09 -6.13
N GLU A 164 13.85 1.69 -6.17
CA GLU A 164 15.08 1.00 -5.78
C GLU A 164 15.02 0.55 -4.32
N LYS A 165 14.59 1.42 -3.41
CA LYS A 165 14.40 1.07 -1.98
C LYS A 165 13.39 -0.05 -1.77
N MET A 166 12.36 -0.15 -2.61
CA MET A 166 11.32 -1.17 -2.51
C MET A 166 11.69 -2.48 -3.21
N SER A 167 12.43 -2.39 -4.32
CA SER A 167 12.88 -3.52 -5.14
C SER A 167 14.14 -4.19 -4.60
N LEU A 168 14.99 -3.47 -3.85
CA LEU A 168 16.21 -4.05 -3.26
C LEU A 168 15.94 -5.23 -2.32
N ASP A 169 14.71 -5.36 -1.80
CA ASP A 169 14.32 -6.46 -0.91
C ASP A 169 13.11 -7.27 -1.39
N ALA A 170 12.49 -6.94 -2.53
CA ALA A 170 11.38 -7.76 -3.06
C ALA A 170 11.99 -8.96 -3.81
N PRO A 171 11.75 -10.21 -3.40
CA PRO A 171 12.29 -11.35 -4.12
C PRO A 171 11.56 -11.48 -5.46
N CYS A 172 12.11 -10.86 -6.49
CA CYS A 172 12.04 -11.40 -7.84
C CYS A 172 13.10 -12.51 -7.95
N GLU A 173 13.00 -13.55 -7.10
CA GLU A 173 13.63 -14.82 -7.43
C GLU A 173 12.61 -15.64 -8.21
N PRO A 174 12.91 -16.06 -9.45
CA PRO A 174 12.08 -17.05 -10.12
C PRO A 174 12.03 -18.31 -9.24
N PHE A 175 10.82 -18.70 -8.85
CA PHE A 175 10.57 -19.94 -8.14
C PHE A 175 10.84 -21.10 -9.12
N TYR A 176 12.11 -21.47 -9.30
CA TYR A 176 12.47 -22.73 -9.95
C TYR A 176 12.16 -23.83 -8.94
N GLY A 177 10.98 -24.43 -9.07
CA GLY A 177 10.61 -25.60 -8.30
C GLY A 177 11.71 -26.66 -8.43
N GLU A 178 12.23 -27.13 -7.30
CA GLU A 178 13.10 -28.30 -7.29
C GLU A 178 12.26 -29.53 -7.69
N TYR A 179 12.69 -30.21 -8.75
CA TYR A 179 12.12 -31.47 -9.25
C TYR A 179 12.58 -32.67 -8.41
#